data_AF-A0A7K9Y5E0-F1
#
_entry.id   AF-A0A7K9Y5E0-F1
#
_cell.length_a   1.000
_cell.length_b   1.000
_cell.length_c   1.000
_cell.angle_alpha   90.00
_cell.angle_beta   90.00
_cell.angle_gamma   90.00
#
_symmetry.space_group_name_H-M   'P 1'
#
loop_
_entity.id
_entity.type
_entity.pdbx_description
1 polymer ?
#
loop_
_entity_poly.entity_id
_entity_poly.type
_entity_poly.pdbx_seq_one_letter_code
_entity_poly.pdbx_strand_id
1 'polypeptide(L)' 'ACGNYDIRKGCTKNFDPICGTDDVLYGNECLLCLQNMQRHTNVRIKNRGKCQEPSPR' A
#
# COMPACT_ATOMS: atom_id res chain seq x y z
N ALA A 1 -0.19 9.74 -5.05
CA ALA A 1 -0.16 8.48 -4.30
C ALA A 1 -0.82 7.32 -5.05
N CYS A 2 -1.83 7.54 -5.92
CA CYS A 2 -2.21 6.52 -6.92
C CYS A 2 -2.23 7.05 -8.37
N GLY A 3 -2.24 8.37 -8.56
CA GLY A 3 -2.28 8.99 -9.90
C GLY A 3 -1.03 8.77 -10.77
N ASN A 4 0.06 8.20 -10.23
CA ASN A 4 1.25 7.83 -11.00
C ASN A 4 1.25 6.36 -11.45
N TYR A 5 0.36 5.52 -10.92
CA TYR A 5 0.30 4.10 -11.27
C TYR A 5 -0.88 3.85 -12.20
N ASP A 6 -0.59 3.38 -13.41
CA ASP A 6 -1.62 2.88 -14.32
C ASP A 6 -2.06 1.49 -13.84
N ILE A 7 -2.98 1.47 -12.88
CA ILE A 7 -3.50 0.24 -12.28
C ILE A 7 -4.18 -0.66 -13.32
N ARG A 8 -4.64 -0.10 -14.45
CA ARG A 8 -5.27 -0.86 -15.55
C ARG A 8 -4.26 -1.71 -16.32
N LYS A 9 -2.99 -1.30 -16.36
CA LYS A 9 -1.88 -2.10 -16.93
C LYS A 9 -1.32 -3.13 -15.96
N GLY A 10 -1.77 -3.11 -14.70
CA GLY A 10 -1.30 -4.00 -13.64
C GLY A 10 -0.09 -3.45 -12.88
N CYS A 11 0.16 -4.04 -11.71
CA CYS A 11 1.25 -3.65 -10.83
C CYS A 11 2.52 -4.45 -11.09
N THR A 12 3.68 -3.78 -11.06
CA THR A 12 4.98 -4.44 -11.04
C THR A 12 5.11 -5.32 -9.81
N LYS A 13 5.80 -6.46 -9.95
CA LYS A 13 6.07 -7.40 -8.84
C LYS A 13 7.25 -6.96 -7.94
N ASN A 14 7.63 -5.68 -8.00
CA ASN A 14 8.66 -5.14 -7.13
C ASN A 14 8.14 -5.12 -5.69
N PHE A 15 8.93 -5.69 -4.78
CA PHE A 15 8.63 -5.68 -3.36
C PHE A 15 9.20 -4.40 -2.74
N ASP A 16 8.32 -3.45 -2.45
CA ASP A 16 8.61 -2.18 -1.79
C ASP A 16 7.58 -1.98 -0.67
N PRO A 17 7.75 -2.67 0.48
CA PRO A 17 6.72 -2.74 1.50
C PRO A 17 6.37 -1.35 2.02
N ILE A 18 5.08 -1.10 2.21
CA ILE A 18 4.56 0.15 2.75
C ILE A 18 3.46 -0.15 3.78
N CYS A 19 3.35 0.69 4.79
CA CYS A 19 2.26 0.63 5.76
C CYS A 19 1.15 1.59 5.33
N GLY A 20 -0.07 1.06 5.19
CA GLY A 20 -1.27 1.87 4.97
C GLY A 20 -1.72 2.61 6.22
N THR A 21 -2.58 3.61 6.04
CA THR A 21 -3.27 4.31 7.15
C THR A 21 -4.29 3.43 7.87
N ASP A 22 -4.62 2.28 7.29
CA ASP A 22 -5.40 1.20 7.88
C ASP A 22 -4.54 0.22 8.69
N ASP A 23 -3.25 0.53 8.90
CA ASP A 23 -2.27 -0.33 9.57
C ASP A 23 -2.07 -1.69 8.89
N VAL A 24 -2.38 -1.77 7.59
CA VAL A 24 -2.14 -2.96 6.76
C VAL A 24 -0.83 -2.81 5.99
N LEU A 25 -0.06 -3.90 5.92
CA LEU A 25 1.14 -3.98 5.09
C LEU A 25 0.77 -4.25 3.64
N TYR A 26 1.18 -3.37 2.73
CA TYR A 26 1.06 -3.57 1.29
C TYR A 26 2.44 -3.83 0.69
N GLY A 27 2.51 -4.77 -0.26
CA GLY A 27 3.78 -5.17 -0.89
C GLY A 27 4.41 -4.08 -1.78
N ASN A 28 3.63 -3.11 -2.25
CA ASN A 28 4.07 -1.88 -2.91
C ASN A 28 2.93 -0.85 -3.01
N GLU A 29 3.27 0.39 -3.37
CA GLU A 29 2.32 1.49 -3.58
C GLU A 29 1.24 1.13 -4.63
N CYS A 30 1.60 0.44 -5.70
CA CYS A 30 0.63 0.03 -6.72
C CYS A 30 -0.42 -0.95 -6.16
N LEU A 31 -0.01 -1.93 -5.35
CA LEU A 31 -0.91 -2.90 -4.72
C LEU A 31 -1.88 -2.22 -3.74
N LEU A 32 -1.41 -1.24 -2.98
CA LEU A 32 -2.27 -0.40 -2.14
C LEU A 32 -3.32 0.31 -2.99
N CYS A 33 -2.91 0.90 -4.11
CA CYS A 33 -3.82 1.58 -5.02
C CYS A 33 -4.82 0.64 -5.68
N LEU A 34 -4.37 -0.53 -6.11
CA LEU A 34 -5.21 -1.57 -6.70
C LEU A 34 -6.26 -2.03 -5.68
N GLN A 35 -5.86 -2.23 -4.43
CA GLN A 35 -6.78 -2.59 -3.36
C GLN A 35 -7.80 -1.49 -3.09
N ASN A 36 -7.37 -0.23 -3.05
CA ASN A 36 -8.29 0.90 -2.93
C ASN A 36 -9.34 0.94 -4.04
N MET A 37 -8.93 0.68 -5.28
CA MET A 37 -9.85 0.64 -6.40
C MET A 37 -10.82 -0.55 -6.31
N GLN A 38 -10.33 -1.75 -5.96
CA GLN A 38 -11.16 -2.96 -5.86
C GLN A 38 -12.13 -2.93 -4.67
N ARG A 39 -11.67 -2.43 -3.52
CA ARG A 39 -12.45 -2.38 -2.27
C ARG A 39 -13.22 -1.06 -2.09
N HIS A 40 -13.06 -0.13 -3.02
CA HIS A 40 -13.59 1.23 -2.89
C HIS A 40 -13.15 1.92 -1.59
N THR A 41 -11.90 1.70 -1.17
CA THR A 41 -11.30 2.32 0.02
C THR A 41 -10.38 3.47 -0.36
N ASN A 42 -10.05 4.32 0.62
CA ASN A 42 -9.12 5.44 0.44
C ASN A 42 -7.93 5.35 1.40
N VAL A 43 -7.32 4.17 1.48
CA VAL A 43 -6.13 3.94 2.30
C VAL A 43 -4.98 4.76 1.72
N ARG A 44 -4.30 5.53 2.56
CA ARG A 44 -3.10 6.28 2.16
C ARG A 44 -1.87 5.58 2.70
N ILE A 45 -0.70 5.95 2.18
CA ILE A 45 0.57 5.50 2.78
C ILE A 45 0.73 6.24 4.09
N LYS A 46 0.82 5.49 5.19
CA LYS A 46 1.21 5.99 6.51
C LYS A 46 2.72 6.17 6.53
N ASN A 47 3.47 5.06 6.38
CA ASN A 47 4.92 5.03 6.37
C ASN A 47 5.45 4.10 5.26
N ARG A 48 6.64 4.39 4.73
CA ARG A 48 7.38 3.42 3.88
C ARG A 48 8.03 2.36 4.77
N GLY A 49 8.03 1.12 4.32
CA GLY A 49 8.46 -0.05 5.10
C GLY A 49 7.29 -0.81 5.73
N LYS A 50 7.62 -1.77 6.61
CA LYS A 50 6.62 -2.53 7.36
C LYS A 50 5.86 -1.62 8.32
N CYS A 51 4.61 -1.97 8.63
CA CYS A 51 3.91 -1.33 9.73
C CYS A 51 4.72 -1.51 11.02
N GLN A 52 4.79 -0.46 11.83
CA GLN A 52 5.41 -0.56 13.15
C GLN A 52 4.56 -1.53 13.96
N GLU A 53 5.08 -2.74 14.16
CA GLU A 53 4.55 -3.59 15.21
C GLU A 53 4.77 -2.85 16.54
N PRO A 54 3.80 -2.89 17.48
CA PRO A 54 4.04 -2.35 18.81
C PRO A 54 5.25 -3.10 19.37
N SER A 55 6.39 -2.41 19.42
CA SER A 55 7.62 -2.96 19.97
C SER A 55 7.29 -3.50 21.37
N PRO A 56 7.46 -4.81 21.63
CA PRO A 56 7.22 -5.35 22.95
C PRO A 56 8.17 -4.66 23.91
N ARG A 57 7.60 -3.98 24.91
CA ARG A 57 8.32 -3.41 26.04
C ARG A 57 8.70 -4.53 27.01
#